data_AF-A0A367LSX5-F1
#
_entry.id   AF-A0A367LSX5-F1
#
_cell.length_a   1.000
_cell.length_b   1.000
_cell.length_c   1.000
_cell.angle_alpha   90.00
_cell.angle_beta   90.00
_cell.angle_gamma   90.00
#
_symmetry.space_group_name_H-M   'P 1'
#
loop_
_entity.id
_entity.type
_entity.pdbx_description
1 polymer ?
#
loop_
_entity_poly.entity_id
_entity_poly.type
_entity_poly.pdbx_seq_one_letter_code
_entity_poly.pdbx_strand_id
1 'polypeptide(L)' 'ELKADEGRVREMIEEMASAYQEPEQVVAWYFKNEPQLNEVRSVVLEEQVVDTVLQKATVTDKQVSYE' A
#
# COMPACT_ATOMS: atom_id res chain seq x y z
N GLU A 1 0.07 -12.57 14.32
CA GLU A 1 -0.18 -12.86 12.90
C GLU A 1 0.18 -11.63 12.08
N LEU A 2 0.81 -11.83 10.93
CA LEU A 2 1.05 -10.76 9.98
C LEU A 2 -0.27 -10.46 9.27
N LYS A 3 -0.79 -9.24 9.42
CA LYS A 3 -2.04 -8.78 8.79
C LYS A 3 -1.78 -7.40 8.20
N ALA A 4 -2.43 -7.12 7.07
CA ALA A 4 -2.38 -5.80 6.46
C ALA A 4 -2.97 -4.77 7.42
N ASP A 5 -2.35 -3.59 7.49
CA ASP A 5 -2.88 -2.45 8.22
C ASP A 5 -4.05 -1.85 7.43
N GLU A 6 -5.26 -1.92 7.99
CA GLU A 6 -6.48 -1.46 7.30
C GLU A 6 -6.48 0.06 7.06
N GLY A 7 -5.71 0.84 7.83
CA GLY A 7 -5.49 2.27 7.58
C GLY A 7 -4.69 2.49 6.31
N ARG A 8 -3.55 1.79 6.17
CA ARG A 8 -2.73 1.81 4.94
C ARG A 8 -3.48 1.27 3.73
N VAL A 9 -4.31 0.24 3.89
CA VAL A 9 -5.20 -0.27 2.82
C VAL A 9 -6.14 0.81 2.34
N ARG A 10 -6.77 1.54 3.28
CA ARG A 10 -7.65 2.64 2.93
C ARG A 10 -6.90 3.76 2.22
N GLU A 11 -5.74 4.17 2.73
CA GLU A 11 -4.90 5.21 2.13
C GLU A 11 -4.49 4.85 0.69
N MET A 12 -4.05 3.61 0.47
CA MET A 12 -3.71 3.10 -0.87
C MET A 12 -4.92 3.15 -1.81
N ILE A 13 -6.11 2.73 -1.37
CA ILE A 13 -7.33 2.79 -2.18
C ILE A 13 -7.70 4.24 -2.51
N GLU A 14 -7.58 5.16 -1.54
CA GLU A 14 -7.84 6.59 -1.74
C GLU A 14 -6.83 7.21 -2.73
N GLU A 15 -5.55 6.83 -2.65
CA GLU A 15 -4.52 7.24 -3.61
C GLU A 15 -4.82 6.72 -5.02
N MET A 16 -5.13 5.42 -5.16
CA MET A 16 -5.51 4.83 -6.45
C MET A 16 -6.77 5.49 -7.02
N ALA A 17 -7.75 5.82 -6.18
CA ALA A 17 -8.99 6.47 -6.57
C ALA A 17 -8.80 7.95 -6.95
N SER A 18 -7.77 8.63 -6.44
CA SER A 18 -7.54 10.07 -6.64
C SER A 18 -7.40 10.49 -8.12
N ALA A 19 -6.98 9.56 -8.98
CA ALA A 19 -6.84 9.77 -10.42
C ALA A 19 -8.18 9.73 -11.18
N TYR A 20 -9.28 9.33 -10.53
CA TYR A 20 -10.59 9.20 -11.15
C TYR A 20 -11.45 10.44 -10.96
N GLN A 21 -12.41 10.64 -11.87
CA GLN A 21 -13.34 11.77 -11.82
C GLN A 21 -14.29 11.73 -10.61
N GLU A 22 -14.62 10.53 -10.14
CA GLU A 22 -15.50 10.28 -8.99
C GLU A 22 -14.80 9.35 -7.99
N PRO A 23 -13.80 9.86 -7.24
CA PRO A 23 -12.93 9.04 -6.39
C PRO A 23 -13.73 8.29 -5.31
N GLU A 24 -14.78 8.89 -4.75
CA GLU A 24 -15.60 8.28 -3.70
C GLU A 24 -16.34 7.02 -4.21
N GLN A 25 -16.78 7.02 -5.47
CA GLN A 25 -17.40 5.84 -6.07
C GLN A 25 -16.40 4.71 -6.24
N VAL A 26 -15.16 5.02 -6.62
CA VAL A 26 -14.09 4.05 -6.79
C VAL A 26 -13.69 3.44 -5.44
N VAL A 27 -13.52 4.27 -4.41
CA VAL A 27 -13.27 3.81 -3.03
C VAL A 27 -14.39 2.88 -2.58
N ALA A 28 -15.66 3.29 -2.74
CA ALA A 28 -16.81 2.47 -2.36
C ALA A 28 -16.89 1.15 -3.14
N TRP A 29 -16.45 1.12 -4.40
CA TRP A 29 -16.40 -0.09 -5.21
C TRP A 29 -15.37 -1.09 -4.67
N TYR A 30 -14.16 -0.64 -4.30
CA TYR A 30 -13.15 -1.50 -3.68
C TYR A 30 -13.67 -2.15 -2.39
N PHE A 31 -14.28 -1.38 -1.50
CA PHE A 31 -14.84 -1.92 -0.25
C PHE A 31 -16.05 -2.85 -0.43
N LYS A 32 -16.70 -2.84 -1.60
CA LYS A 32 -17.77 -3.78 -1.96
C LYS A 32 -17.26 -5.00 -2.74
N ASN A 33 -16.02 -4.95 -3.22
CA ASN A 33 -15.43 -5.98 -4.06
C ASN A 33 -14.31 -6.69 -3.29
N GLU A 34 -14.69 -7.69 -2.49
CA GLU A 34 -13.78 -8.48 -1.66
C GLU A 34 -12.52 -8.98 -2.39
N PRO A 35 -12.61 -9.58 -3.60
CA PRO A 35 -11.42 -9.93 -4.37
C PRO A 35 -10.44 -8.77 -4.55
N GLN A 36 -10.94 -7.60 -4.97
CA GLN A 36 -10.09 -6.43 -5.25
C GLN A 36 -9.54 -5.82 -3.95
N LEU A 37 -10.34 -5.80 -2.89
CA LEU A 37 -9.88 -5.38 -1.57
C LEU A 37 -8.76 -6.28 -1.05
N ASN A 38 -8.85 -7.59 -1.29
CA ASN A 38 -7.83 -8.56 -0.86
C ASN A 38 -6.53 -8.45 -1.67
N GLU A 39 -6.59 -8.08 -2.95
CA GLU A 39 -5.39 -7.73 -3.71
C GLU A 39 -4.67 -6.53 -3.09
N VAL A 40 -5.40 -5.46 -2.77
CA VAL A 40 -4.81 -4.26 -2.13
C VAL A 40 -4.23 -4.61 -0.75
N ARG A 41 -4.95 -5.41 0.05
CA ARG A 41 -4.42 -5.93 1.33
C ARG A 41 -3.12 -6.69 1.14
N SER A 42 -2.98 -7.45 0.06
CA SER A 42 -1.77 -8.24 -0.21
C SER A 42 -0.59 -7.34 -0.55
N VAL A 43 -0.80 -6.29 -1.34
CA VAL A 43 0.23 -5.27 -1.64
C VAL A 43 0.66 -4.53 -0.36
N VAL A 44 -0.29 -4.07 0.45
CA VAL A 44 0.02 -3.39 1.72
C VAL A 44 0.77 -4.31 2.67
N LEU A 45 0.40 -5.59 2.73
CA LEU A 45 1.10 -6.59 3.53
C LEU A 45 2.55 -6.77 3.06
N GLU A 46 2.79 -6.79 1.74
CA GLU A 46 4.13 -6.88 1.17
C GLU A 46 4.99 -5.67 1.57
N GLU A 47 4.47 -4.44 1.43
CA GLU A 47 5.17 -3.23 1.86
C GLU A 47 5.50 -3.25 3.35
N GLN A 48 4.55 -3.64 4.20
CA GLN A 48 4.78 -3.74 5.64
C GLN A 48 5.86 -4.78 5.99
N VAL A 49 5.95 -5.87 5.22
CA VAL A 49 7.02 -6.86 5.38
C VAL A 49 8.37 -6.25 5.01
N VAL A 50 8.44 -5.51 3.90
CA VAL A 50 9.66 -4.79 3.49
C VAL A 50 10.08 -3.81 4.58
N ASP A 51 9.16 -2.99 5.09
CA ASP A 51 9.41 -2.05 6.18
C ASP A 51 9.94 -2.77 7.43
N THR A 52 9.34 -3.91 7.78
CA THR A 52 9.77 -4.72 8.93
C THR A 52 11.18 -5.27 8.76
N VAL A 53 11.56 -5.66 7.54
CA VAL A 53 12.91 -6.13 7.23
C VAL A 53 13.90 -4.98 7.29
N LEU A 54 13.57 -3.83 6.69
CA LEU A 54 14.42 -2.63 6.69
C LEU A 54 14.69 -2.11 8.11
N GLN A 55 13.70 -2.14 9.00
CA GLN A 55 13.86 -1.76 10.42
C GLN A 55 14.85 -2.65 11.17
N LYS A 56 15.07 -3.88 10.72
CA LYS A 56 15.99 -4.85 11.35
C LYS A 56 17.32 -4.97 10.63
N ALA A 57 17.39 -4.50 9.38
CA ALA A 57 18.58 -4.56 8.57
C ALA A 57 19.57 -3.44 8.95
N THR A 58 20.86 -3.69 8.73
CA THR A 58 21.86 -2.62 8.75
C THR A 58 21.84 -1.93 7.38
N VAL A 59 21.20 -0.77 7.29
CA VAL A 59 21.12 0.03 6.07
C VAL A 59 22.34 0.96 6.00
N THR A 60 22.97 1.06 4.83
CA THR A 60 24.10 1.97 4.56
C THR A 60 23.80 2.75 3.30
N ASP A 61 23.62 4.07 3.44
CA ASP A 61 23.39 4.95 2.30
C ASP A 61 24.69 5.21 1.53
N LYS A 62 24.61 5.17 0.20
CA LYS A 62 25.72 5.51 -0.67
C LYS A 62 25.30 6.62 -1.62
N GLN A 63 25.97 7.77 -1.50
CA GLN A 63 25.76 8.87 -2.43
C GLN A 63 26.30 8.52 -3.81
N VAL A 64 25.47 8.70 -4.84
CA VAL A 64 25.80 8.48 -6.26
C VAL A 64 25.42 9.73 -7.05
N SER A 65 26.10 9.98 -8.19
CA SER A 65 25.68 11.00 -9.14
C SER A 65 24.37 10.61 -9.81
N TYR A 66 23.62 11.59 -10.28
CA TYR A 66 22.46 11.36 -11.14
C TYR A 66 22.87 10.93 -12.56
N GLU A 67 24.07 11.33 -12.98
CA GLU A 67 24.73 10.96 -14.24
C GLU A 67 25.32 9.55 -14.21
#